data_AF-A0AAE0Z4W5-F1
#
_entry.id   AF-A0AAE0Z4W5-F1
#
_cell.length_a   1.000
_cell.length_b   1.000
_cell.length_c   1.000
_cell.angle_alpha   90.00
_cell.angle_beta   90.00
_cell.angle_gamma   90.00
#
_symmetry.space_group_name_H-M   'P 1'
#
loop_
_entity.id
_entity.type
_entity.pdbx_description
1 polymer ?
#
loop_
_entity_poly.entity_id
_entity_poly.type
_entity_poly.pdbx_seq_one_letter_code
_entity_poly.pdbx_strand_id
1 'polypeptide(L)'
;KTSYYSDCSDDTIAVHLNDVGNRQLFTKTGYYKGAILAIKPITRTHISITKPLLMEIKRMKDLQNDHLVRFHGVCIDIPNQSILTEYCPKGSLQDVLENEQIKLDWMFRYSIMQDIVRVGLSVKLGVREPMVNL
;
A
#
# COMPACT_ATOMS: atom_id res chain seq x y z
N LYS A 1 -6.72 -24.41 -22.80
CA LYS A 1 -5.38 -24.12 -22.23
C LYS A 1 -5.58 -23.11 -21.13
N THR A 2 -5.18 -23.50 -19.94
CA THR A 2 -5.64 -23.11 -18.60
C THR A 2 -5.38 -21.64 -18.30
N SER A 3 -6.46 -20.86 -18.16
CA SER A 3 -6.47 -19.55 -17.54
C SER A 3 -6.35 -19.76 -16.03
N TYR A 4 -5.26 -19.31 -15.41
CA TYR A 4 -5.20 -19.19 -13.96
C TYR A 4 -6.03 -17.97 -13.58
N TYR A 5 -7.36 -18.16 -13.53
CA TYR A 5 -8.24 -17.32 -12.75
C TYR A 5 -7.74 -17.47 -11.31
N SER A 6 -7.00 -16.47 -10.81
CA SER A 6 -6.72 -16.41 -9.38
C SER A 6 -8.04 -16.02 -8.74
N ASP A 7 -8.82 -17.03 -8.35
CA ASP A 7 -9.94 -16.89 -7.43
C ASP A 7 -9.38 -16.21 -6.18
N CYS A 8 -9.47 -14.89 -6.12
CA CYS A 8 -9.39 -14.19 -4.85
C CYS A 8 -10.69 -14.58 -4.16
N SER A 9 -10.67 -15.62 -3.32
CA SER A 9 -11.85 -16.06 -2.58
C SER A 9 -12.56 -14.86 -1.97
N ASP A 10 -13.72 -14.51 -2.52
CA ASP A 10 -14.65 -13.55 -1.94
C ASP A 10 -15.02 -13.97 -0.50
N ASP A 11 -14.88 -15.27 -0.21
CA ASP A 11 -15.24 -15.90 1.07
C ASP A 11 -14.24 -15.60 2.21
N THR A 12 -12.94 -15.48 1.95
CA THR A 12 -11.94 -15.29 3.03
C THR A 12 -11.94 -13.85 3.57
N ILE A 13 -12.33 -12.88 2.74
CA ILE A 13 -12.44 -11.47 3.10
C ILE A 13 -13.72 -11.22 3.92
N ALA A 14 -14.82 -11.90 3.58
CA ALA A 14 -16.09 -11.83 4.33
C ALA A 14 -15.95 -12.36 5.76
N VAL A 15 -15.16 -13.41 5.98
CA VAL A 15 -15.00 -14.02 7.32
C VAL A 15 -14.30 -13.10 8.31
N HIS A 16 -13.36 -12.25 7.87
CA HIS A 16 -12.64 -11.35 8.80
C HIS A 16 -13.27 -9.96 8.97
N LEU A 17 -14.17 -9.55 8.06
CA LEU A 17 -14.85 -8.24 8.10
C LEU A 17 -16.28 -8.29 8.66
N ASN A 18 -16.94 -9.46 8.68
CA ASN A 18 -18.27 -9.59 9.29
C ASN A 18 -18.29 -9.36 10.81
N ASP A 19 -17.14 -9.35 11.48
CA ASP A 19 -17.04 -9.14 12.94
C ASP A 19 -16.82 -7.67 13.35
N VAL A 20 -16.62 -6.73 12.40
CA VAL A 20 -16.36 -5.31 12.74
C VAL A 20 -17.14 -4.39 11.81
N GLY A 21 -18.44 -4.21 12.10
CA GLY A 21 -19.25 -3.16 11.49
C GLY A 21 -18.56 -1.79 11.58
N ASN A 22 -18.56 -1.05 10.46
CA ASN A 22 -18.00 0.31 10.29
C ASN A 22 -16.50 0.49 10.03
N ARG A 23 -15.84 -0.34 9.20
CA ARG A 23 -14.56 0.06 8.59
C ARG A 23 -14.76 0.54 7.14
N GLN A 24 -14.56 1.84 6.89
CA GLN A 24 -14.52 2.41 5.56
C GLN A 24 -13.33 1.82 4.79
N LEU A 25 -13.59 1.25 3.61
CA LEU A 25 -12.55 0.74 2.72
C LEU A 25 -12.09 1.87 1.78
N PHE A 26 -10.80 2.20 1.83
CA PHE A 26 -10.22 3.29 1.02
C PHE A 26 -9.70 2.82 -0.34
N THR A 27 -9.51 1.52 -0.54
CA THR A 27 -9.04 0.94 -1.81
C THR A 27 -9.37 -0.55 -1.89
N LYS A 28 -9.16 -1.16 -3.07
CA LYS A 28 -9.32 -2.60 -3.26
C LYS A 28 -8.27 -3.34 -2.42
N THR A 29 -8.68 -4.38 -1.71
CA THR A 29 -7.79 -5.16 -0.84
C THR A 29 -7.72 -6.64 -1.22
N GLY A 30 -6.71 -7.33 -0.71
CA GLY A 30 -6.57 -8.78 -0.80
C GLY A 30 -5.78 -9.35 0.38
N TYR A 31 -5.93 -10.63 0.70
CA TYR A 31 -5.20 -11.29 1.78
C TYR A 31 -4.05 -12.14 1.23
N TYR A 32 -2.84 -11.90 1.72
CA TYR A 32 -1.65 -12.63 1.27
C TYR A 32 -0.65 -12.81 2.42
N LYS A 33 -0.21 -14.06 2.64
CA LYS A 33 0.81 -14.42 3.65
C LYS A 33 0.55 -13.84 5.05
N GLY A 34 -0.70 -13.87 5.51
CA GLY A 34 -1.04 -13.39 6.85
C GLY A 34 -1.36 -11.89 6.93
N ALA A 35 -1.23 -11.14 5.82
CA ALA A 35 -1.41 -9.69 5.81
C ALA A 35 -2.52 -9.26 4.83
N ILE A 36 -3.23 -8.19 5.19
CA ILE A 36 -4.14 -7.49 4.29
C ILE A 36 -3.32 -6.51 3.44
N LEU A 37 -3.47 -6.61 2.13
CA LEU A 37 -2.77 -5.78 1.15
C LEU A 37 -3.74 -4.82 0.46
N ALA A 38 -3.25 -3.62 0.16
CA ALA A 38 -3.86 -2.69 -0.79
C ALA A 38 -3.43 -3.04 -2.23
N ILE A 39 -4.41 -3.09 -3.13
CA ILE A 39 -4.24 -3.39 -4.56
C ILE A 39 -4.51 -2.10 -5.34
N LYS A 40 -3.44 -1.41 -5.74
CA LYS A 40 -3.54 -0.16 -6.51
C LYS A 40 -3.38 -0.45 -8.00
N PRO A 41 -4.42 -0.33 -8.84
CA PRO A 41 -4.32 -0.61 -10.26
C PRO A 41 -3.40 0.41 -10.95
N ILE A 42 -2.62 -0.06 -11.91
CA ILE A 42 -1.78 0.78 -12.75
C ILE A 42 -2.52 1.00 -14.07
N THR A 43 -2.82 2.25 -14.41
CA THR A 43 -3.56 2.61 -15.63
C THR A 43 -2.72 2.58 -16.91
N ARG A 44 -1.46 2.16 -16.82
CA ARG A 44 -0.56 2.08 -17.99
C ARG A 44 -0.91 0.85 -18.83
N THR A 45 -1.00 1.04 -20.13
CA THR A 45 -1.33 -0.03 -21.08
C THR A 45 -0.17 -0.98 -21.36
N HIS A 46 1.07 -0.52 -21.14
CA HIS A 46 2.27 -1.32 -21.39
C HIS A 46 3.37 -1.00 -20.37
N ILE A 47 3.73 -1.99 -19.54
CA ILE A 47 4.91 -1.93 -18.67
C ILE A 47 5.99 -2.79 -19.32
N SER A 48 7.03 -2.14 -19.83
CA SER A 48 8.19 -2.87 -20.35
C SER A 48 9.06 -3.36 -19.21
N ILE A 49 9.22 -4.68 -19.10
CA ILE A 49 10.10 -5.31 -18.11
C ILE A 49 11.55 -5.06 -18.52
N THR A 50 12.14 -4.01 -17.97
CA THR A 50 13.55 -3.64 -18.23
C THR A 50 14.39 -3.86 -16.98
N LYS A 51 15.68 -4.17 -17.13
CA LYS A 51 16.61 -4.30 -15.98
C LYS A 51 16.54 -3.12 -15.00
N PRO A 52 16.49 -1.84 -15.45
CA PRO A 52 16.30 -0.70 -14.55
C PRO A 52 15.01 -0.80 -13.72
N LEU A 53 13.89 -1.18 -14.32
CA LEU A 53 12.62 -1.35 -13.61
C LEU A 53 12.70 -2.46 -12.56
N LEU A 54 13.30 -3.61 -12.88
CA LEU A 54 13.50 -4.68 -11.89
C LEU A 54 14.38 -4.23 -10.73
N MET A 55 15.44 -3.45 -11.00
CA MET A 55 16.30 -2.90 -9.96
C MET A 55 15.55 -1.92 -9.06
N GLU A 56 14.66 -1.10 -9.62
CA GLU A 56 13.81 -0.19 -8.85
C GLU A 56 12.79 -0.95 -7.98
N ILE A 57 12.12 -1.96 -8.52
CA ILE A 57 11.20 -2.84 -7.77
C ILE A 57 11.95 -3.56 -6.64
N LYS A 58 13.15 -4.08 -6.91
CA LYS A 58 13.98 -4.72 -5.89
C LYS A 58 14.35 -3.74 -4.79
N ARG A 59 14.77 -2.53 -5.17
CA ARG A 59 15.13 -1.47 -4.23
C ARG A 59 13.94 -1.07 -3.34
N MET A 60 12.73 -0.98 -3.89
CA MET A 60 11.51 -0.74 -3.13
C MET A 60 11.21 -1.87 -2.14
N LYS A 61 11.46 -3.12 -2.54
CA LYS A 61 11.28 -4.30 -1.66
C LYS A 61 12.30 -4.34 -0.53
N ASP A 62 13.52 -3.89 -0.78
CA ASP A 62 14.60 -3.82 0.22
C ASP A 62 14.41 -2.62 1.17
N LEU A 63 13.67 -1.59 0.76
CA LEU A 63 13.31 -0.44 1.59
C LEU A 63 12.13 -0.77 2.54
N GLN A 64 12.37 -1.68 3.49
CA GLN A 64 11.43 -1.97 4.58
C GLN A 64 11.85 -1.17 5.82
N ASN A 65 10.99 -0.23 6.23
CA ASN A 65 11.14 0.55 7.45
C ASN A 65 9.77 0.70 8.11
N ASP A 66 9.72 0.80 9.43
CA ASP A 66 8.47 0.90 10.20
C ASP A 66 7.64 2.16 9.85
N HIS A 67 8.30 3.21 9.34
CA HIS A 67 7.67 4.48 8.95
C HIS A 67 7.19 4.52 7.48
N LEU A 68 7.40 3.44 6.71
CA LEU A 68 7.02 3.33 5.30
C LEU A 68 5.95 2.26 5.12
N VAL A 69 5.03 2.49 4.18
CA VAL A 69 4.11 1.43 3.78
C VAL A 69 4.93 0.29 3.18
N ARG A 70 4.74 -0.92 3.71
CA ARG A 70 5.48 -2.07 3.24
C ARG A 70 5.11 -2.41 1.80
N PHE A 71 6.09 -2.30 0.91
CA PHE A 71 5.95 -2.74 -0.48
C PHE A 71 6.05 -4.26 -0.58
N HIS A 72 5.03 -4.89 -1.17
CA HIS A 72 4.97 -6.35 -1.33
C HIS A 72 5.36 -6.79 -2.73
N GLY A 73 4.96 -6.05 -3.76
CA GLY A 73 5.29 -6.38 -5.15
C GLY A 73 4.48 -5.62 -6.19
N VAL A 74 4.65 -6.01 -7.45
CA VAL A 74 3.90 -5.51 -8.60
C VAL A 74 3.35 -6.71 -9.39
N CYS A 75 2.08 -6.64 -9.77
CA CYS A 75 1.49 -7.45 -10.84
C CYS A 75 1.65 -6.70 -12.15
N ILE A 76 2.25 -7.35 -13.14
CA ILE A 76 2.52 -6.78 -14.47
C ILE A 76 1.74 -7.47 -15.58
N ASP A 77 0.89 -8.42 -15.22
CA ASP A 77 0.09 -9.19 -16.16
C ASP A 77 -1.06 -8.35 -16.70
N ILE A 78 -1.14 -8.23 -18.03
CA ILE A 78 -2.25 -7.56 -18.72
C ILE A 78 -3.48 -8.46 -18.63
N PRO A 79 -4.69 -7.92 -18.34
CA PRO A 79 -5.04 -6.49 -18.16
C PRO A 79 -4.93 -5.97 -16.72
N ASN A 80 -4.53 -6.81 -15.76
CA ASN A 80 -4.62 -6.54 -14.33
C ASN A 80 -3.28 -6.08 -13.72
N GLN A 81 -2.70 -5.01 -14.26
CA GLN A 81 -1.48 -4.45 -13.70
C GLN A 81 -1.78 -3.71 -12.38
N SER A 82 -1.04 -4.00 -11.32
CA SER A 82 -1.28 -3.41 -9.99
C SER A 82 -0.07 -3.39 -9.09
N ILE A 83 0.00 -2.42 -8.18
CA ILE A 83 0.97 -2.36 -7.09
C ILE A 83 0.33 -2.96 -5.84
N LEU A 84 1.09 -3.81 -5.16
CA LEU A 84 0.69 -4.45 -3.89
C LEU A 84 1.49 -3.85 -2.75
N THR A 85 0.79 -3.22 -1.81
CA THR A 85 1.37 -2.67 -0.58
C THR A 85 0.58 -3.14 0.63
N GLU A 86 1.11 -2.95 1.83
CA GLU A 86 0.32 -3.10 3.05
C GLU A 86 -0.92 -2.19 3.03
N TYR A 87 -2.02 -2.67 3.61
CA TYR A 87 -3.25 -1.89 3.72
C TYR A 87 -3.21 -0.97 4.95
N CYS A 88 -3.36 0.33 4.72
CA CYS A 88 -3.47 1.33 5.78
C CYS A 88 -4.96 1.56 6.13
N PRO A 89 -5.43 1.16 7.32
CA PRO A 89 -6.85 1.23 7.67
C PRO A 89 -7.36 2.65 7.89
N LYS A 90 -6.48 3.64 8.05
CA LYS A 90 -6.85 5.06 8.18
C LYS A 90 -6.86 5.82 6.85
N GLY A 91 -6.51 5.15 5.75
CA GLY A 91 -6.39 5.79 4.45
C GLY A 91 -5.09 6.58 4.31
N SER A 92 -5.10 7.55 3.39
CA SER A 92 -4.00 8.46 3.15
C SER A 92 -3.90 9.55 4.22
N LEU A 93 -2.79 10.29 4.23
CA LEU A 93 -2.65 11.45 5.10
C LEU A 93 -3.76 12.48 4.84
N GLN A 94 -4.18 12.63 3.58
CA GLN A 94 -5.29 13.51 3.21
C GLN A 94 -6.59 13.05 3.87
N ASP A 95 -6.91 11.76 3.79
CA ASP A 95 -8.13 11.19 4.42
C ASP A 95 -8.13 11.42 5.93
N VAL A 96 -6.95 11.31 6.57
CA VAL A 96 -6.79 11.57 8.01
C VAL A 96 -6.95 13.06 8.34
N LEU A 97 -6.45 13.96 7.50
CA LEU A 97 -6.54 15.41 7.71
C LEU A 97 -7.93 15.98 7.42
N GLU A 98 -8.67 15.38 6.49
CA GLU A 98 -10.05 15.77 6.16
C GLU A 98 -11.09 15.21 7.15
N ASN A 99 -10.71 14.22 7.96
CA ASN A 99 -11.61 13.62 8.93
C ASN A 99 -11.74 14.50 10.20
N GLU A 100 -12.86 15.23 10.30
CA GLU A 100 -13.19 16.09 11.45
C GLU A 100 -13.31 15.33 12.79
N GLN A 101 -13.49 14.01 12.78
CA GLN A 101 -13.53 13.19 13.98
C GLN A 101 -12.14 12.93 14.57
N ILE A 102 -11.09 13.08 13.77
CA ILE A 102 -9.70 12.91 14.22
C ILE A 102 -9.24 14.22 14.85
N LYS A 103 -9.09 14.21 16.17
CA LYS A 103 -8.49 15.33 16.89
C LYS A 103 -7.00 15.40 16.56
N LEU A 104 -6.63 16.34 15.68
CA LEU A 104 -5.25 16.68 15.37
C LEU A 104 -4.59 17.42 16.54
N ASP A 105 -4.43 16.75 17.68
CA ASP A 105 -3.69 17.27 18.83
C ASP A 105 -2.22 17.49 18.47
N TRP A 106 -1.54 18.37 19.21
CA TRP A 106 -0.14 18.71 18.95
C TRP A 106 0.77 17.47 18.93
N MET A 107 0.50 16.50 19.82
CA MET A 107 1.26 15.25 19.86
C MET A 107 1.11 14.43 18.57
N PHE A 108 -0.09 14.36 17.99
CA PHE A 108 -0.35 13.64 16.74
C PHE A 108 0.26 14.35 15.52
N ARG A 109 0.23 15.69 15.50
CA ARG A 109 0.93 16.46 14.45
C ARG A 109 2.44 16.25 14.51
N TYR A 110 2.99 16.21 15.71
CA TYR A 110 4.41 15.96 15.92
C TYR A 110 4.80 14.54 15.47
N SER A 111 3.97 13.52 15.74
CA SER A 111 4.26 12.16 15.26
C SER A 111 4.29 12.09 13.73
N ILE A 112 3.31 12.69 13.05
CA ILE A 112 3.29 12.76 11.57
C ILE A 112 4.55 13.47 11.04
N MET A 113 4.94 14.59 11.66
CA MET A 113 6.13 15.33 11.25
C MET A 113 7.41 14.50 11.43
N GLN A 114 7.53 13.77 12.55
CA GLN A 114 8.65 12.86 12.80
C GLN A 114 8.70 11.72 11.78
N ASP A 115 7.56 11.11 11.47
CA ASP A 115 7.46 10.04 10.47
C ASP A 115 7.89 10.55 9.09
N ILE A 116 7.41 11.73 8.66
CA ILE A 116 7.81 12.34 7.37
C ILE A 116 9.32 12.62 7.34
N VAL A 117 9.90 13.17 8.41
CA VAL A 117 11.35 13.45 8.47
C VAL A 117 12.17 12.16 8.40
N ARG A 118 11.75 11.10 9.11
CA ARG A 118 12.41 9.79 9.11
C ARG A 118 12.31 9.12 7.75
N VAL A 119 11.14 9.16 7.13
CA VAL A 119 10.91 8.69 5.76
C VAL A 119 11.80 9.45 4.78
N GLY A 120 11.77 10.78 4.81
CA GLY A 120 12.57 11.63 3.93
C GLY A 120 14.07 11.39 4.07
N LEU A 121 14.57 11.14 5.28
CA LEU A 121 15.96 10.80 5.53
C LEU A 121 16.32 9.40 5.00
N SER A 122 15.46 8.42 5.23
CA SER A 122 15.66 7.03 4.75
C SER A 122 15.61 6.93 3.22
N VAL A 123 14.78 7.75 2.58
CA VAL A 123 14.58 7.77 1.12
C VAL A 123 15.66 8.57 0.39
N LYS A 124 16.41 9.43 1.11
CA LYS A 124 17.51 10.24 0.56
C LYS A 124 18.68 9.44 -0.01
N LEU A 125 18.63 8.11 0.12
CA LEU A 125 19.54 7.20 -0.57
C LEU A 125 19.11 6.87 -2.02
N GLY A 126 17.90 7.24 -2.48
CA GLY A 126 17.53 7.23 -3.92
C GLY A 126 16.28 6.44 -4.35
N VAL A 127 15.13 6.59 -3.68
CA VAL A 127 13.84 6.08 -4.20
C VAL A 127 12.93 7.26 -4.57
N ARG A 128 12.32 7.20 -5.76
CA ARG A 128 11.28 8.14 -6.16
C ARG A 128 9.97 7.77 -5.46
N GLU A 129 9.50 8.67 -4.61
CA GLU A 129 8.20 8.71 -3.93
C GLU A 129 7.87 7.56 -2.95
N PRO A 130 8.10 7.78 -1.64
CA PRO A 130 7.66 6.87 -0.59
C PRO A 130 6.18 7.05 -0.25
N MET A 131 5.46 5.94 -0.08
CA MET A 131 4.14 5.95 0.54
C MET A 131 4.31 5.91 2.07
N VAL A 132 3.83 6.96 2.76
CA VAL A 132 3.86 7.09 4.23
C VAL A 132 2.80 6.17 4.84
N ASN A 133 3.14 5.45 5.90
CA ASN A 133 2.20 4.59 6.64
C ASN A 133 1.43 5.45 7.66
N LEU A 134 0.09 5.35 7.69
CA LEU A 134 -0.80 6.13 8.59
C LEU A 134 -1.84 5.26 9.30
#